data_AF-A0A835WYZ6-F1
#
_entry.id   AF-A0A835WYZ6-F1
#
_cell.length_a   1.000
_cell.length_b   1.000
_cell.length_c   1.000
_cell.angle_alpha   90.00
_cell.angle_beta   90.00
_cell.angle_gamma   90.00
#
_symmetry.space_group_name_H-M   'P 1'
#
loop_
_entity.id
_entity.type
_entity.pdbx_description
1 polymer ?
#
loop_
_entity_poly.entity_id
_entity_poly.type
_entity_poly.pdbx_seq_one_letter_code
_entity_poly.pdbx_strand_id
1 'polypeptide(L)'
;MLDNLREFEKNKINENFSIVNDCIGIERATPSLLSRMCKSSLGFSDMIEQNDHSKIIQKKHDYFIENSLISDCYFYLGIINRNNFMKIKDTLHRRPELIHILKVAFDVDNDQTKIKQQADILHKTANDMILQIT
;
A
#
# COMPACT_ATOMS: atom_id res chain seq x y z
N MET A 1 0.69 13.52 -10.01
CA MET A 1 -0.19 14.27 -9.09
C MET A 1 0.65 15.06 -8.09
N LEU A 2 1.73 14.47 -7.57
CA LEU A 2 2.77 15.11 -6.77
C LEU A 2 3.35 16.35 -7.41
N ASP A 3 3.69 16.30 -8.70
CA ASP A 3 4.29 17.46 -9.37
C ASP A 3 3.33 18.66 -9.35
N ASN A 4 2.05 18.42 -9.61
CA ASN A 4 1.01 19.45 -9.47
C ASN A 4 0.83 19.90 -8.01
N LEU A 5 0.92 18.99 -7.03
CA LEU A 5 0.84 19.33 -5.60
C LEU A 5 2.01 20.22 -5.16
N ARG A 6 3.20 20.01 -5.72
CA ARG A 6 4.42 20.80 -5.45
C ARG A 6 4.38 22.19 -6.07
N GLU A 7 3.55 22.40 -7.08
CA GLU A 7 3.31 23.70 -7.71
C GLU A 7 2.33 24.59 -6.93
N PHE A 8 1.53 24.03 -6.02
CA PHE A 8 0.65 24.83 -5.16
C PHE A 8 1.43 25.68 -4.15
N GLU A 9 0.80 26.75 -3.68
CA GLU A 9 1.36 27.58 -2.60
C GLU A 9 1.69 26.71 -1.39
N LYS A 10 2.90 26.93 -0.84
CA LYS A 10 3.36 26.19 0.33
C LYS A 10 2.51 26.56 1.53
N ASN A 11 1.73 25.59 1.98
CA ASN A 11 1.03 25.64 3.24
C ASN A 11 1.15 24.28 3.93
N LYS A 12 0.85 24.24 5.22
CA LYS A 12 1.03 23.04 6.04
C LYS A 12 0.21 21.85 5.52
N ILE A 13 -0.95 22.09 4.91
CA ILE A 13 -1.80 21.05 4.32
C ILE A 13 -1.12 20.43 3.10
N ASN A 14 -0.65 21.25 2.15
CA ASN A 14 0.01 20.81 0.93
C ASN A 14 1.33 20.08 1.21
N GLU A 15 2.11 20.58 2.18
CA GLU A 15 3.33 19.91 2.65
C GLU A 15 3.03 18.53 3.23
N ASN A 16 2.00 18.44 4.09
CA ASN A 16 1.56 17.19 4.66
C ASN A 16 1.08 16.19 3.57
N PHE A 17 0.35 16.65 2.55
CA PHE A 17 -0.07 15.80 1.43
C PHE A 17 1.11 15.30 0.60
N SER A 18 2.11 16.14 0.31
CA SER A 18 3.32 15.71 -0.41
C SER A 18 4.05 14.61 0.37
N ILE A 19 4.22 14.80 1.68
CA ILE A 19 4.87 13.80 2.54
C ILE A 19 4.11 12.47 2.52
N VAL A 20 2.78 12.50 2.69
CA VAL A 20 1.94 11.30 2.67
C VAL A 20 2.08 10.57 1.34
N ASN A 21 2.03 11.29 0.23
CA ASN A 21 2.10 10.68 -1.08
C ASN A 21 3.49 10.09 -1.39
N ASP A 22 4.56 10.78 -0.99
CA ASP A 22 5.94 10.29 -1.11
C ASP A 22 6.15 9.01 -0.27
N CYS A 23 5.52 8.91 0.90
CA CYS A 23 5.62 7.74 1.78
C CYS A 23 4.80 6.54 1.25
N ILE A 24 3.56 6.77 0.82
CA ILE A 24 2.65 5.70 0.36
C ILE A 24 3.09 5.16 -1.01
N GLY A 25 3.70 6.00 -1.84
CA GLY A 25 4.27 5.60 -3.12
C GLY A 25 3.24 5.27 -4.20
N ILE A 26 1.98 5.66 -4.03
CA ILE A 26 0.89 5.35 -4.98
C ILE A 26 1.19 5.80 -6.41
N GLU A 27 1.93 6.91 -6.57
CA GLU A 27 2.33 7.44 -7.88
C GLU A 27 3.47 6.66 -8.55
N ARG A 28 4.14 5.76 -7.83
CA ARG A 28 5.15 4.85 -8.39
C ARG A 28 4.52 3.56 -8.93
N ALA A 29 3.21 3.41 -8.78
CA ALA A 29 2.50 2.25 -9.28
C ALA A 29 2.60 2.14 -10.80
N THR A 30 2.99 0.97 -11.26
CA THR A 30 3.07 0.62 -12.68
C THR A 30 2.29 -0.67 -12.92
N PRO A 31 1.80 -0.93 -14.14
CA PRO A 31 1.12 -2.20 -14.43
C PRO A 31 1.95 -3.44 -14.07
N SER A 32 3.28 -3.38 -14.24
CA SER A 32 4.19 -4.47 -13.89
C SER A 32 4.35 -4.63 -12.37
N LEU A 33 4.37 -3.53 -11.60
CA LEU A 33 4.32 -3.58 -10.14
C LEU A 33 3.00 -4.19 -9.67
N LEU A 34 1.87 -3.68 -10.17
CA LEU A 34 0.53 -4.13 -9.78
C LEU A 34 0.30 -5.61 -10.11
N SER A 35 0.81 -6.10 -11.24
CA SER A 35 0.76 -7.52 -11.58
C SER A 35 1.53 -8.39 -10.55
N ARG A 36 2.70 -7.92 -10.09
CA ARG A 36 3.47 -8.62 -9.04
C ARG A 36 2.75 -8.58 -7.70
N MET A 37 2.29 -7.40 -7.29
CA MET A 37 1.49 -7.24 -6.07
C MET A 37 0.27 -8.15 -6.10
N CYS A 38 -0.48 -8.18 -7.21
CA CYS A 38 -1.67 -9.02 -7.37
C CYS A 38 -1.32 -10.49 -7.20
N LYS A 39 -0.29 -11.02 -7.86
CA LYS A 39 0.13 -12.42 -7.69
C LYS A 39 0.40 -12.77 -6.22
N SER A 40 1.11 -11.91 -5.49
CA SER A 40 1.37 -12.11 -4.07
C SER A 40 0.11 -11.96 -3.22
N SER A 41 -0.77 -11.02 -3.54
CA SER A 41 -2.06 -10.83 -2.87
C SER A 41 -2.98 -12.04 -3.00
N LEU A 42 -3.03 -12.66 -4.18
CA LEU A 42 -3.83 -13.86 -4.43
C LEU A 42 -3.36 -15.02 -3.56
N GLY A 43 -2.06 -15.36 -3.66
CA GLY A 43 -1.49 -16.44 -2.85
C GLY A 43 -1.62 -16.15 -1.36
N PHE A 44 -1.40 -14.90 -0.95
CA PHE A 44 -1.60 -14.48 0.43
C PHE A 44 -3.05 -14.66 0.89
N SER A 45 -4.04 -14.27 0.07
CA SER A 45 -5.45 -14.49 0.39
C SER A 45 -5.79 -15.96 0.54
N ASP A 46 -5.37 -16.80 -0.39
CA ASP A 46 -5.65 -18.24 -0.38
C ASP A 46 -5.08 -18.92 0.88
N MET A 47 -3.87 -18.51 1.30
CA MET A 47 -3.21 -19.04 2.51
C MET A 47 -3.85 -18.62 3.84
N ILE A 48 -4.73 -17.62 3.84
CA ILE A 48 -5.29 -16.99 5.04
C ILE A 48 -6.79 -17.22 5.15
N GLU A 49 -7.53 -16.99 4.08
CA GLU A 49 -8.98 -17.01 4.09
C GLU A 49 -9.56 -18.34 3.62
N GLN A 50 -8.81 -19.13 2.84
CA GLN A 50 -9.24 -20.43 2.28
C GLN A 50 -10.64 -20.37 1.63
N ASN A 51 -10.96 -19.25 0.99
CA ASN A 51 -12.19 -19.01 0.25
C ASN A 51 -11.86 -18.49 -1.15
N ASP A 52 -12.81 -18.54 -2.08
CA ASP A 52 -12.63 -18.16 -3.49
C ASP A 52 -12.36 -16.64 -3.71
N HIS A 53 -11.92 -15.90 -2.68
CA HIS A 53 -11.65 -14.47 -2.75
C HIS A 53 -10.51 -14.11 -3.71
N SER A 54 -9.55 -15.01 -3.95
CA SER A 54 -8.50 -14.80 -4.96
C SER A 54 -9.10 -14.54 -6.35
N LYS A 55 -10.17 -15.24 -6.73
CA LYS A 55 -10.87 -14.99 -8.00
C LYS A 55 -11.46 -13.57 -8.07
N ILE A 56 -11.95 -13.04 -6.95
CA ILE A 56 -12.50 -11.69 -6.86
C ILE A 56 -11.37 -10.65 -6.95
N ILE A 57 -10.25 -10.90 -6.26
CA ILE A 57 -9.07 -10.04 -6.28
C ILE A 57 -8.53 -9.90 -7.71
N GLN A 58 -8.37 -11.03 -8.42
CA GLN A 58 -7.90 -11.03 -9.80
C GLN A 58 -8.84 -10.23 -10.71
N LYS A 59 -10.16 -10.48 -10.65
CA LYS A 59 -11.14 -9.74 -11.46
C LYS A 59 -11.14 -8.24 -11.19
N LYS A 60 -10.98 -7.81 -9.93
CA LYS A 60 -10.89 -6.39 -9.58
C LYS A 60 -9.59 -5.77 -10.07
N HIS A 61 -8.47 -6.48 -9.91
CA HIS A 61 -7.19 -6.04 -10.48
C HIS A 61 -7.31 -5.82 -11.99
N ASP A 62 -7.81 -6.82 -12.73
CA ASP A 62 -7.90 -6.75 -14.19
C ASP A 62 -8.78 -5.58 -14.64
N TYR A 63 -9.94 -5.40 -13.99
CA TYR A 63 -10.80 -4.25 -14.21
C TYR A 63 -10.07 -2.91 -14.02
N PHE A 64 -9.31 -2.75 -12.93
CA PHE A 64 -8.59 -1.50 -12.69
C PHE A 64 -7.50 -1.26 -13.74
N ILE A 65 -6.75 -2.30 -14.14
CA ILE A 65 -5.72 -2.19 -15.16
C ILE A 65 -6.32 -1.83 -16.53
N GLU A 66 -7.37 -2.53 -16.95
CA GLU A 66 -8.06 -2.29 -18.22
C GLU A 66 -8.64 -0.88 -18.33
N ASN A 67 -9.05 -0.29 -17.20
CA ASN A 67 -9.61 1.06 -17.13
C ASN A 67 -8.60 2.14 -16.74
N SER A 68 -7.30 1.83 -16.72
CA SER A 68 -6.22 2.77 -16.36
C SER A 68 -6.35 3.38 -14.95
N LEU A 69 -7.01 2.66 -14.03
CA LEU A 69 -7.22 3.04 -12.62
C LEU A 69 -6.06 2.52 -11.75
N ILE A 70 -4.84 2.93 -12.09
CA ILE A 70 -3.59 2.39 -11.51
C ILE A 70 -3.48 2.67 -10.01
N SER A 71 -3.78 3.91 -9.59
CA SER A 71 -3.76 4.31 -8.19
C SER A 71 -4.81 3.55 -7.37
N ASP A 72 -6.02 3.41 -7.91
CA ASP A 72 -7.10 2.65 -7.28
C ASP A 72 -6.73 1.18 -7.12
N CYS A 73 -6.08 0.59 -8.12
CA CYS A 73 -5.57 -0.78 -8.05
C CYS A 73 -4.54 -0.94 -6.92
N TYR A 74 -3.57 -0.03 -6.85
CA TYR A 74 -2.53 -0.04 -5.81
C TYR A 74 -3.17 0.03 -4.41
N PHE A 75 -4.09 0.96 -4.21
CA PHE A 75 -4.79 1.13 -2.94
C PHE A 75 -5.64 -0.10 -2.59
N TYR A 76 -6.39 -0.64 -3.56
CA TYR A 76 -7.21 -1.83 -3.39
C TYR A 76 -6.38 -3.04 -2.91
N LEU A 77 -5.27 -3.33 -3.59
CA LEU A 77 -4.38 -4.44 -3.22
C LEU A 77 -3.81 -4.23 -1.82
N GLY A 78 -3.35 -3.01 -1.51
CA GLY A 78 -2.86 -2.66 -0.18
C GLY A 78 -3.89 -2.91 0.93
N ILE A 79 -5.16 -2.57 0.71
CA ILE A 79 -6.24 -2.80 1.68
C ILE A 79 -6.53 -4.29 1.87
N ILE A 80 -6.61 -5.07 0.80
CA ILE A 80 -6.80 -6.52 0.88
C ILE A 80 -5.66 -7.17 1.68
N ASN A 81 -4.41 -6.81 1.36
CA ASN A 81 -3.24 -7.32 2.06
C ASN A 81 -3.24 -6.93 3.53
N ARG A 82 -3.57 -5.67 3.86
CA ARG A 82 -3.73 -5.21 5.24
C ARG A 82 -4.75 -6.05 5.99
N ASN A 83 -5.93 -6.27 5.41
CA ASN A 83 -7.00 -7.00 6.08
C ASN A 83 -6.61 -8.46 6.36
N ASN A 84 -5.95 -9.13 5.42
CA ASN A 84 -5.46 -10.49 5.63
C ASN A 84 -4.28 -10.54 6.59
N PHE A 85 -3.35 -9.58 6.54
CA PHE A 85 -2.26 -9.45 7.49
C PHE A 85 -2.77 -9.31 8.94
N MET A 86 -3.79 -8.49 9.16
CA MET A 86 -4.35 -8.27 10.49
C MET A 86 -4.90 -9.55 11.13
N LYS A 87 -5.32 -10.55 10.33
CA LYS A 87 -5.80 -11.85 10.83
C LYS A 87 -4.67 -12.74 11.38
N ILE A 88 -3.44 -12.52 10.95
CA ILE A 88 -2.28 -13.36 11.30
C ILE A 88 -1.13 -12.60 11.97
N LYS A 89 -1.30 -11.31 12.28
CA LYS A 89 -0.25 -10.45 12.83
C LYS A 89 0.47 -11.07 14.04
N ASP A 90 -0.29 -11.74 14.91
CA ASP A 90 0.22 -12.31 16.17
C ASP A 90 0.93 -13.66 15.97
N THR A 91 0.71 -14.32 14.83
CA THR A 91 1.29 -15.63 14.49
C THR A 91 2.32 -15.55 13.36
N LEU A 92 2.53 -14.37 12.76
CA LEU A 92 3.43 -14.18 11.62
C LEU A 92 4.87 -14.61 11.90
N HIS A 93 5.36 -14.43 13.13
CA HIS A 93 6.69 -14.87 13.54
C HIS A 93 6.91 -16.38 13.38
N ARG A 94 5.84 -17.17 13.31
CA ARG A 94 5.87 -18.63 13.09
C ARG A 94 5.77 -19.00 11.61
N ARG A 95 5.61 -18.01 10.72
CA ARG A 95 5.37 -18.17 9.29
C ARG A 95 6.36 -17.36 8.45
N PRO A 96 7.69 -17.59 8.60
CA PRO A 96 8.71 -16.83 7.88
C PRO A 96 8.60 -16.93 6.36
N GLU A 97 7.97 -17.99 5.84
CA GLU A 97 7.68 -18.17 4.41
C GLU A 97 6.81 -17.04 3.84
N LEU A 98 5.99 -16.40 4.68
CA LEU A 98 5.13 -15.29 4.26
C LEU A 98 5.89 -13.97 4.08
N ILE A 99 7.09 -13.81 4.65
CA ILE A 99 7.80 -12.52 4.67
C ILE A 99 8.06 -12.03 3.23
N HIS A 100 8.53 -12.90 2.35
CA HIS A 100 8.79 -12.53 0.96
C HIS A 100 7.50 -12.16 0.22
N ILE A 101 6.42 -12.92 0.46
CA ILE A 101 5.10 -12.68 -0.14
C ILE A 101 4.56 -11.33 0.32
N LEU A 102 4.64 -11.03 1.61
CA LEU A 102 4.19 -9.77 2.19
C LEU A 102 4.99 -8.58 1.66
N LYS A 103 6.31 -8.70 1.51
CA LYS A 103 7.13 -7.63 0.93
C LYS A 103 6.66 -7.24 -0.47
N VAL A 104 6.38 -8.23 -1.33
CA VAL A 104 5.89 -7.97 -2.69
C VAL A 104 4.44 -7.48 -2.68
N ALA A 105 3.59 -8.08 -1.84
CA ALA A 105 2.18 -7.71 -1.74
C ALA A 105 1.99 -6.25 -1.27
N PHE A 106 2.85 -5.78 -0.36
CA PHE A 106 2.79 -4.41 0.17
C PHE A 106 3.69 -3.41 -0.56
N ASP A 107 4.40 -3.81 -1.61
CA ASP A 107 5.42 -2.96 -2.27
C ASP A 107 6.42 -2.34 -1.28
N VAL A 108 6.94 -3.17 -0.37
CA VAL A 108 7.84 -2.72 0.70
C VAL A 108 9.27 -2.62 0.15
N ASP A 109 9.91 -1.47 0.36
CA ASP A 109 11.31 -1.23 0.03
C ASP A 109 12.23 -2.26 0.74
N ASN A 110 13.40 -2.52 0.20
CA ASN A 110 14.36 -3.39 0.89
C ASN A 110 15.18 -2.63 1.94
N ASP A 111 15.21 -1.30 1.85
CA ASP A 111 15.90 -0.44 2.82
C ASP A 111 15.08 -0.22 4.10
N GLN A 112 15.44 -0.96 5.15
CA GLN A 112 14.81 -0.86 6.47
C GLN A 112 14.95 0.51 7.12
N THR A 113 16.06 1.23 6.88
CA THR A 113 16.29 2.57 7.42
C THR A 113 15.30 3.54 6.82
N LYS A 114 15.14 3.48 5.49
CA LYS A 114 14.17 4.29 4.76
C LYS A 114 12.74 4.00 5.18
N ILE A 115 12.37 2.73 5.35
CA ILE A 115 11.05 2.34 5.85
C ILE A 115 10.77 2.95 7.21
N LYS A 116 11.73 2.85 8.14
CA LYS A 116 11.58 3.41 9.48
C LYS A 116 11.40 4.93 9.43
N GLN A 117 12.22 5.62 8.66
CA GLN A 117 12.10 7.07 8.46
C GLN A 117 10.75 7.46 7.87
N GLN A 118 10.28 6.76 6.84
CA GLN A 118 8.97 6.99 6.24
C GLN A 118 7.83 6.74 7.22
N ALA A 119 7.91 5.69 8.04
CA ALA A 119 6.91 5.39 9.07
C ALA A 119 6.87 6.48 10.16
N ASP A 120 8.04 6.92 10.65
CA ASP A 120 8.14 7.97 11.67
C ASP A 120 7.59 9.31 11.16
N ILE A 121 7.93 9.68 9.93
CA ILE A 121 7.43 10.90 9.28
C ILE A 121 5.93 10.80 9.06
N LEU A 122 5.42 9.67 8.53
CA LEU A 122 4.00 9.48 8.28
C LEU A 122 3.18 9.56 9.57
N HIS A 123 3.68 8.95 10.66
CA HIS A 123 3.04 9.02 11.97
C HIS A 123 2.97 10.46 12.49
N LYS A 124 4.08 11.22 12.39
CA LYS A 124 4.09 12.64 12.77
C LYS A 124 3.12 13.47 11.92
N THR A 125 3.16 13.31 10.61
CA THR A 125 2.29 14.03 9.67
C THR A 125 0.82 13.73 9.91
N ALA A 126 0.45 12.47 10.19
CA ALA A 126 -0.92 12.10 10.52
C ALA A 126 -1.41 12.80 11.79
N ASN A 127 -0.59 12.84 12.86
CA ASN A 127 -0.93 13.56 14.08
C ASN A 127 -1.07 15.08 13.85
N ASP A 128 -0.18 15.67 13.05
CA ASP A 128 -0.25 17.09 12.67
C ASP A 128 -1.51 17.43 11.86
N MET A 129 -2.00 16.51 11.03
CA MET A 129 -3.26 16.67 10.29
C MET A 129 -4.47 16.59 11.24
N ILE A 130 -4.48 15.64 12.18
CA ILE A 130 -5.58 15.48 13.16
C ILE A 130 -5.74 16.76 14.00
N LEU A 131 -4.63 17.34 14.48
CA LEU A 131 -4.62 18.59 15.25
C LEU A 131 -5.14 19.82 14.47
N GLN A 132 -5.25 19.75 13.14
CA GLN A 132 -5.79 20.85 12.33
C GLN A 132 -7.30 20.73 12.11
N ILE A 133 -7.89 19.56 12.37
CA ILE A 133 -9.31 19.27 12.15
C ILE A 133 -10.08 19.23 13.50
N THR A 134 -9.36 19.23 14.63
CA THR A 134 -9.90 19.25 16.00
C THR A 134 -9.67 20.59 16.65
#